data_AF-A0A1F6DCV3-F1
#
_entry.id   AF-A0A1F6DCV3-F1
#
_cell.length_a   1.000
_cell.length_b   1.000
_cell.length_c   1.000
_cell.angle_alpha   90.00
_cell.angle_beta   90.00
_cell.angle_gamma   90.00
#
_symmetry.space_group_name_H-M   'P 1'
#
loop_
_entity.id
_entity.type
_entity.pdbx_description
1 polymer ?
#
loop_
_entity_poly.entity_id
_entity_poly.type
_entity_poly.pdbx_seq_one_letter_code
_entity_poly.pdbx_strand_id
1 'polypeptide(L)'
;MISKKNLLVIALGFIVTFFVFAFAQEISLCPAYSYSACMGIFNGLAEALLPVFPLFLFSLITYKMREEVYQAWFRFVRWWIPLSVLLIFIAPEYSHDWLYPIEKGSVALLTSAIFLIVSLLIIVAKYISLRRV
;
A
#
# COMPACT_ATOMS: atom_id res chain seq x y z
N MET A 1 -10.90 11.28 -14.66
CA MET A 1 -10.60 9.83 -14.75
C MET A 1 -9.08 9.72 -14.83
N ILE A 2 -8.40 9.04 -13.90
CA ILE A 2 -6.93 8.94 -13.90
C ILE A 2 -6.51 7.93 -14.97
N SER A 3 -5.61 8.33 -15.86
CA SER A 3 -5.09 7.42 -16.89
C SER A 3 -4.23 6.32 -16.25
N LYS A 4 -4.21 5.13 -16.87
CA LYS A 4 -3.37 4.01 -16.44
C LYS A 4 -1.88 4.38 -16.32
N LYS A 5 -1.40 5.24 -17.24
CA LYS A 5 -0.02 5.74 -17.24
C LYS A 5 0.26 6.61 -16.01
N ASN A 6 -0.65 7.54 -15.71
CA ASN A 6 -0.50 8.41 -14.54
C ASN A 6 -0.54 7.60 -13.24
N LEU A 7 -1.43 6.60 -13.14
CA LEU A 7 -1.48 5.74 -11.97
C LEU A 7 -0.18 4.98 -11.76
N LEU A 8 0.40 4.42 -12.83
CA LEU A 8 1.66 3.68 -12.76
C LEU A 8 2.81 4.59 -12.30
N VAL A 9 2.91 5.81 -12.85
CA VAL A 9 3.92 6.79 -12.41
C VAL A 9 3.74 7.17 -10.94
N ILE A 10 2.51 7.37 -10.49
CA ILE A 10 2.21 7.67 -9.09
C ILE A 10 2.61 6.48 -8.19
N ALA A 11 2.23 5.25 -8.57
CA ALA A 11 2.57 4.04 -7.83
C ALA A 11 4.09 3.81 -7.78
N LEU A 12 4.80 4.08 -8.88
CA LEU A 12 6.26 4.04 -8.93
C LEU A 12 6.87 5.08 -7.97
N GLY A 13 6.37 6.31 -7.96
CA GLY A 13 6.82 7.35 -7.04
C GLY A 13 6.65 6.95 -5.57
N PHE A 14 5.51 6.34 -5.23
CA PHE A 14 5.30 5.82 -3.87
C PHE A 14 6.22 4.66 -3.51
N ILE A 15 6.52 3.75 -4.45
CA ILE A 15 7.50 2.68 -4.22
C ILE A 15 8.88 3.26 -3.96
N VAL A 16 9.34 4.19 -4.80
CA VAL A 16 10.65 4.83 -4.60
C VAL A 16 10.70 5.49 -3.23
N THR A 17 9.63 6.20 -2.84
CA THR A 17 9.52 6.83 -1.53
C THR A 17 9.56 5.81 -0.39
N PHE A 18 8.86 4.68 -0.53
CA PHE A 18 8.91 3.57 0.42
C PHE A 18 10.33 3.04 0.60
N PHE A 19 11.05 2.79 -0.50
CA PHE A 19 12.44 2.32 -0.44
C PHE A 19 13.35 3.38 0.23
N VAL A 20 13.18 4.66 -0.07
CA VAL A 20 13.95 5.72 0.58
C VAL A 20 13.72 5.74 2.10
N PHE A 21 12.49 5.56 2.57
CA PHE A 21 12.18 5.52 4.00
C PHE A 21 12.63 4.22 4.66
N ALA A 22 12.45 3.07 4.01
CA ALA A 22 12.88 1.76 4.52
C ALA A 22 14.40 1.67 4.64
N PHE A 23 15.15 2.29 3.72
CA PHE A 23 16.61 2.31 3.71
C PHE A 23 17.20 3.60 4.28
N ALA A 24 16.40 4.42 4.98
CA ALA A 24 16.83 5.70 5.55
C ALA A 24 18.09 5.60 6.43
N GLN A 25 18.30 4.42 7.04
CA GLN A 25 19.49 4.09 7.82
C GLN A 25 20.77 4.07 6.95
N GLU A 26 20.75 3.38 5.82
CA GLU A 26 21.92 3.21 4.94
C GLU A 26 22.33 4.54 4.27
N ILE A 27 21.36 5.43 4.05
CA ILE A 27 21.59 6.75 3.45
C ILE A 27 21.92 7.84 4.48
N SER A 28 22.16 7.47 5.75
CA SER A 28 22.56 8.39 6.82
C SER A 28 21.61 9.59 7.03
N LEU A 29 20.30 9.40 6.78
CA LEU A 29 19.30 10.46 6.95
C LEU A 29 19.05 10.81 8.43
N CYS A 30 19.30 9.87 9.34
CA CYS A 30 19.15 10.09 10.77
C CYS A 30 20.52 10.34 11.44
N PRO A 31 20.72 11.48 12.10
CA PRO A 31 21.95 11.74 12.84
C PRO A 31 22.01 10.93 14.15
N ALA A 32 23.22 10.58 14.59
CA ALA A 32 23.45 9.68 15.72
C ALA A 32 22.85 10.14 17.06
N TYR A 33 22.65 11.44 17.27
CA TYR A 33 22.15 12.00 18.53
C TYR A 33 20.62 11.92 18.69
N SER A 34 19.86 11.72 17.62
CA SER A 34 18.40 11.62 17.63
C SER A 34 17.90 10.35 16.93
N TYR A 35 18.73 9.31 16.95
CA TYR A 35 18.56 8.09 16.17
C TYR A 35 17.21 7.41 16.41
N SER A 36 16.84 7.16 17.67
CA SER A 36 15.63 6.40 18.02
C SER A 36 14.34 7.08 17.56
N ALA A 37 14.20 8.38 17.82
CA ALA A 37 13.02 9.15 17.44
C ALA A 37 12.92 9.31 15.91
N CYS A 38 14.04 9.58 15.24
CA CYS A 38 14.10 9.71 13.79
C CYS A 38 13.71 8.39 13.11
N MET A 39 14.29 7.27 13.57
CA MET A 39 14.00 5.95 13.03
C MET A 39 12.55 5.53 13.24
N GLY A 40 11.94 5.85 14.40
CA GLY A 40 10.52 5.58 14.65
C GLY A 40 9.59 6.28 13.65
N ILE A 41 9.87 7.55 13.32
CA ILE A 41 9.09 8.31 12.33
C ILE A 41 9.22 7.69 10.93
N PHE A 42 10.46 7.42 10.49
CA PHE A 42 10.69 6.82 9.16
C PHE A 42 10.08 5.43 9.03
N ASN A 43 10.18 4.60 10.07
CA ASN A 43 9.60 3.27 10.06
C ASN A 43 8.06 3.33 10.04
N GLY A 44 7.46 4.23 10.83
CA GLY A 44 6.00 4.45 10.78
C GLY A 44 5.50 4.92 9.41
N LEU A 45 6.28 5.77 8.72
CA LEU A 45 5.97 6.19 7.35
C LEU A 45 6.13 5.05 6.33
N ALA A 46 7.18 4.23 6.48
CA ALA A 46 7.39 3.07 5.62
C ALA A 46 6.25 2.04 5.79
N GLU A 47 5.82 1.77 7.02
CA GLU A 47 4.69 0.89 7.32
C GLU A 47 3.36 1.41 6.73
N ALA A 48 3.11 2.72 6.81
CA ALA A 48 1.95 3.35 6.19
C ALA A 48 1.92 3.22 4.65
N LEU A 49 3.10 3.09 4.03
CA LEU A 49 3.26 2.92 2.58
C LEU A 49 3.27 1.45 2.14
N LEU A 50 3.28 0.49 3.07
CA LEU A 50 3.30 -0.94 2.77
C LEU A 50 2.14 -1.39 1.85
N PRO A 51 0.88 -0.91 2.04
CA PRO A 51 -0.24 -1.23 1.13
C PRO A 51 -0.06 -0.74 -0.32
N VAL A 52 0.92 0.14 -0.58
CA VAL A 52 1.18 0.66 -1.92
C VAL A 52 1.96 -0.32 -2.78
N PHE A 53 2.70 -1.25 -2.16
CA PHE A 53 3.42 -2.30 -2.89
C PHE A 53 2.47 -3.20 -3.73
N PRO A 54 1.41 -3.79 -3.16
CA PRO A 54 0.45 -4.54 -3.95
C PRO A 54 -0.32 -3.67 -4.94
N LEU A 55 -0.53 -2.38 -4.66
CA LEU A 55 -1.14 -1.44 -5.61
C LEU A 55 -0.31 -1.33 -6.88
N PHE A 56 1.01 -1.21 -6.77
CA PHE A 56 1.89 -1.17 -7.94
C PHE A 56 1.84 -2.45 -8.78
N LEU A 57 1.89 -3.62 -8.12
CA LEU A 57 1.79 -4.91 -8.82
C LEU A 57 0.47 -5.02 -9.60
N PHE A 58 -0.66 -4.68 -8.97
CA PHE A 58 -1.95 -4.68 -9.66
C PHE A 58 -2.08 -3.57 -10.70
N SER A 59 -1.43 -2.42 -10.52
CA SER A 59 -1.36 -1.37 -11.54
C SER A 59 -0.65 -1.85 -12.80
N LEU A 60 0.41 -2.65 -12.67
CA LEU A 60 1.10 -3.28 -13.80
C LEU A 60 0.23 -4.32 -14.50
N ILE A 61 -0.47 -5.17 -13.73
CA ILE A 61 -1.39 -6.19 -14.28
C ILE A 61 -2.55 -5.52 -15.03
N THR A 62 -3.19 -4.54 -14.41
CA THR A 62 -4.35 -3.84 -14.99
C THR A 62 -3.99 -2.94 -16.17
N TYR A 63 -2.71 -2.57 -16.34
CA TYR A 63 -2.23 -1.84 -17.51
C TYR A 63 -2.49 -2.60 -18.82
N LYS A 64 -2.31 -3.93 -18.81
CA LYS A 64 -2.58 -4.79 -19.98
C LYS A 64 -4.06 -5.18 -20.13
N MET A 65 -4.92 -4.81 -19.18
CA MET A 65 -6.34 -5.20 -19.18
C MET A 65 -7.25 -4.16 -19.85
N ARG A 66 -8.45 -4.59 -20.24
CA ARG A 66 -9.50 -3.70 -20.76
C ARG A 66 -9.82 -2.58 -19.76
N GLU A 67 -10.16 -1.41 -20.30
CA GLU A 67 -10.40 -0.19 -19.52
C GLU A 67 -11.49 -0.36 -18.45
N GLU A 68 -12.50 -1.17 -18.74
CA GLU A 68 -13.60 -1.46 -17.81
C GLU A 68 -13.15 -2.17 -16.54
N VAL A 69 -12.21 -3.13 -16.64
CA VAL A 69 -11.64 -3.84 -15.49
C VAL A 69 -10.83 -2.87 -14.64
N TYR A 70 -10.00 -2.05 -15.30
CA TYR A 70 -9.21 -1.03 -14.65
C TYR A 70 -10.09 -0.02 -13.90
N GLN A 71 -11.17 0.48 -14.52
CA GLN A 71 -12.06 1.43 -13.85
C GLN A 71 -12.78 0.84 -12.64
N ALA A 72 -13.21 -0.42 -12.71
CA ALA A 72 -13.85 -1.09 -11.57
C ALA A 72 -12.88 -1.26 -10.40
N TRP A 73 -11.67 -1.75 -10.68
CA TRP A 73 -10.60 -1.87 -9.69
C TRP A 73 -10.19 -0.50 -9.12
N PHE A 74 -9.98 0.50 -9.97
CA PHE A 74 -9.54 1.84 -9.53
C PHE A 74 -10.54 2.54 -8.61
N ARG A 75 -11.86 2.31 -8.78
CA ARG A 75 -12.88 2.82 -7.85
C ARG A 75 -12.69 2.28 -6.43
N PHE A 76 -12.32 1.01 -6.30
CA PHE A 76 -11.99 0.40 -5.01
C PHE A 76 -10.71 1.01 -4.43
N VAL A 77 -9.63 1.06 -5.23
CA VAL A 77 -8.34 1.62 -4.80
C VAL A 77 -8.48 3.04 -4.25
N ARG A 78 -9.26 3.89 -4.93
CA ARG A 78 -9.46 5.29 -4.56
C ARG A 78 -9.96 5.47 -3.12
N TRP A 79 -10.79 4.55 -2.64
CA TRP A 79 -11.33 4.59 -1.27
C TRP A 79 -10.51 3.77 -0.29
N TRP A 80 -9.95 2.65 -0.75
CA TRP A 80 -9.19 1.75 0.11
C TRP A 80 -7.88 2.37 0.60
N ILE A 81 -7.15 3.07 -0.27
CA ILE A 81 -5.83 3.64 0.10
C ILE A 81 -5.93 4.69 1.23
N PRO A 82 -6.82 5.69 1.17
CA PRO A 82 -7.01 6.61 2.29
C PRO A 82 -7.44 5.88 3.57
N LEU A 83 -8.32 4.88 3.44
CA LEU A 83 -8.80 4.10 4.57
C LEU A 83 -7.68 3.29 5.23
N SER A 84 -6.83 2.62 4.44
CA SER A 84 -5.71 1.82 4.97
C SER A 84 -4.69 2.72 5.65
N VAL A 85 -4.38 3.87 5.06
CA VAL A 85 -3.47 4.86 5.68
C VAL A 85 -4.02 5.33 7.03
N LEU A 86 -5.30 5.70 7.09
CA LEU A 86 -5.96 6.14 8.32
C LEU A 86 -5.94 5.05 9.40
N LEU A 87 -6.24 3.80 9.04
CA LEU A 87 -6.18 2.66 9.97
C LEU A 87 -4.78 2.43 10.54
N ILE A 88 -3.73 2.56 9.71
CA ILE A 88 -2.34 2.40 10.15
C ILE A 88 -1.92 3.56 11.08
N PHE A 89 -2.37 4.79 10.81
CA PHE A 89 -2.05 5.94 11.67
C PHE A 89 -2.70 5.87 13.06
N ILE A 90 -3.88 5.28 13.18
CA ILE A 90 -4.57 5.11 14.47
C ILE A 90 -3.98 3.93 15.27
N ALA A 91 -3.32 2.98 14.60
CA ALA A 91 -2.75 1.82 15.26
C ALA A 91 -1.59 2.20 16.20
N PRO A 92 -1.49 1.56 17.39
CA PRO A 92 -0.43 1.85 18.34
C PRO A 92 0.93 1.31 17.85
N GLU A 93 2.01 2.01 18.22
CA GLU A 93 3.39 1.64 17.86
C GLU A 93 3.91 0.44 18.64
N TYR A 94 3.42 0.24 19.86
CA TYR A 94 3.83 -0.85 20.73
C TYR A 94 2.62 -1.46 21.41
N SER A 95 2.49 -2.78 21.30
CA SER A 95 1.56 -3.56 22.12
C SER A 95 2.36 -4.37 23.13
N HIS A 96 2.00 -4.29 24.42
CA HIS A 96 2.63 -5.11 25.46
C HIS A 96 1.99 -6.51 25.58
N ASP A 97 0.99 -6.80 24.73
CA ASP A 97 0.23 -8.05 24.75
C ASP A 97 0.79 -9.07 23.77
N TRP A 98 1.32 -10.17 24.32
CA TRP A 98 1.89 -11.30 23.61
C TRP A 98 0.89 -12.11 22.77
N LEU A 99 -0.41 -12.01 23.08
CA LEU A 99 -1.46 -12.84 22.47
C LEU A 99 -2.00 -12.22 21.16
N TYR A 100 -2.00 -10.89 21.06
CA TYR A 100 -2.37 -10.15 19.86
C TYR A 100 -1.55 -8.85 19.77
N PRO A 101 -0.35 -8.89 19.19
CA PRO A 101 0.41 -7.68 18.98
C PRO A 101 -0.22 -6.87 17.83
N ILE A 102 -1.26 -6.08 18.16
CA ILE A 102 -1.85 -5.10 17.27
C ILE A 102 -0.88 -3.92 17.20
N GLU A 103 0.16 -4.10 16.40
CA GLU A 103 1.15 -3.09 16.08
C GLU A 103 0.82 -2.49 14.70
N LYS A 104 1.34 -1.29 14.42
CA LYS A 104 1.20 -0.63 13.11
C LYS A 104 1.56 -1.56 11.94
N GLY A 105 2.63 -2.33 12.07
CA GLY A 105 3.04 -3.35 11.10
C GLY A 105 1.98 -4.44 10.87
N SER A 106 1.34 -4.96 11.91
CA SER A 106 0.28 -5.97 11.82
C SER A 106 -0.95 -5.42 11.08
N VAL A 107 -1.34 -4.18 11.36
CA VAL A 107 -2.47 -3.51 10.68
C VAL A 107 -2.12 -3.22 9.22
N ALA A 108 -0.89 -2.78 8.94
CA ALA A 108 -0.40 -2.56 7.58
C ALA A 108 -0.39 -3.86 6.76
N LEU A 109 0.02 -4.98 7.37
CA LEU A 109 0.02 -6.29 6.74
C LEU A 109 -1.40 -6.80 6.47
N LEU A 110 -2.31 -6.68 7.45
CA LEU A 110 -3.70 -7.10 7.30
C LEU A 110 -4.44 -6.26 6.24
N THR A 111 -4.26 -4.94 6.24
CA THR A 111 -4.86 -4.06 5.21
C THR A 111 -4.30 -4.34 3.82
N SER A 112 -3.02 -4.70 3.71
CA SER A 112 -2.39 -5.14 2.46
C SER A 112 -2.92 -6.48 1.98
N ALA A 113 -3.11 -7.45 2.88
CA ALA A 113 -3.67 -8.76 2.56
C ALA A 113 -5.13 -8.63 2.07
N ILE A 114 -5.95 -7.82 2.75
CA ILE A 114 -7.33 -7.55 2.31
C ILE A 114 -7.32 -6.86 0.94
N PHE A 115 -6.44 -5.87 0.74
CA PHE A 115 -6.30 -5.21 -0.55
C PHE A 115 -5.99 -6.19 -1.67
N LEU A 116 -5.08 -7.15 -1.42
CA LEU A 116 -4.72 -8.18 -2.39
C LEU A 116 -5.92 -9.05 -2.76
N ILE A 117 -6.63 -9.59 -1.76
CA ILE A 117 -7.77 -10.47 -1.95
C ILE A 117 -8.89 -9.76 -2.71
N VAL A 118 -9.28 -8.56 -2.26
CA VAL A 118 -10.38 -7.80 -2.87
C VAL A 118 -10.01 -7.33 -4.28
N SER A 119 -8.78 -6.88 -4.50
CA SER A 119 -8.31 -6.51 -5.84
C SER A 119 -8.40 -7.69 -6.81
N LEU A 120 -7.96 -8.87 -6.38
CA LEU A 120 -8.01 -10.08 -7.19
C LEU A 120 -9.45 -10.50 -7.50
N LEU A 121 -10.35 -10.46 -6.52
CA LEU A 121 -11.77 -10.75 -6.71
C LEU A 121 -12.42 -9.82 -7.74
N ILE A 122 -12.16 -8.51 -7.65
CA ILE A 122 -12.71 -7.51 -8.60
C ILE A 122 -12.19 -7.78 -10.01
N ILE A 123 -10.88 -8.01 -10.15
CA ILE A 123 -10.25 -8.28 -11.44
C ILE A 123 -10.81 -9.56 -12.07
N VAL A 124 -10.87 -10.66 -11.31
CA VAL A 124 -11.38 -11.96 -11.80
C VAL A 124 -12.86 -11.86 -12.16
N ALA A 125 -13.70 -11.27 -11.30
CA ALA A 125 -15.13 -11.15 -11.55
C ALA A 125 -15.43 -10.32 -12.81
N LYS A 126 -14.72 -9.20 -12.99
CA LYS A 126 -14.87 -8.37 -14.19
C LYS A 126 -14.29 -9.03 -15.44
N TYR A 127 -13.16 -9.71 -15.33
CA TYR A 127 -12.56 -10.44 -16.45
C TYR A 127 -13.50 -11.54 -16.97
N ILE A 128 -14.14 -12.31 -16.08
CA ILE A 128 -15.11 -13.34 -16.47
C ILE A 128 -16.37 -12.72 -17.09
N SER A 129 -16.89 -11.64 -16.49
CA SER A 129 -18.06 -10.93 -17.03
C SER A 129 -17.83 -10.41 -18.45
N LEU A 130 -16.61 -9.96 -18.77
CA LEU A 130 -16.22 -9.45 -20.09
C LEU A 130 -15.95 -10.54 -21.14
N ARG A 131 -15.75 -11.79 -20.71
CA ARG A 131 -15.57 -12.94 -21.60
C ARG A 131 -16.88 -13.65 -21.93
N ARG A 132 -17.93 -13.44 -21.13
CA ARG A 132 -19.28 -13.97 -21.37
C ARG A 132 -20.12 -13.14 -22.34
N VAL A 133 -19.69 -11.91 -22.64
CA VAL A 133 -20.26 -11.02 -23.66
C VAL A 133 -19.44 -11.17 -24.93
#